data_AF-A0A2T7GAV0-F1
#
_entry.id   AF-A0A2T7GAV0-F1
#
_cell.length_a   1.000
_cell.length_b   1.000
_cell.length_c   1.000
_cell.angle_alpha   90.00
_cell.angle_beta   90.00
_cell.angle_gamma   90.00
#
_symmetry.space_group_name_H-M   'P 1'
#
loop_
_entity.id
_entity.type
_entity.pdbx_description
1 polymer ?
#
loop_
_entity_poly.entity_id
_entity_poly.type
_entity_poly.pdbx_seq_one_letter_code
_entity_poly.pdbx_strand_id
1 'polypeptide(L)'
;MIAHALGMTNATAGAEAVCPRCGDTFTPKRTNQRYCIRSCQKAATRNAKRRPQRVDCSAAAQRRQEGRGKRIRGLSHAFYETPPAYRAEFLERLIVEARRLAETRRLVTAREYLRSWGRDEGTGRLHIAHVLDHYCQEVYGLRSYEAANPETVIPAEDDLAFPAEYFGPDQPPIYEDGSLNRRPCSWATRKTAAR
;
A
#
# COMPACT_ATOMS: atom_id res chain seq x y z
N MET A 1 9.81 -25.91 66.86
CA MET A 1 10.73 -24.77 67.02
C MET A 1 11.68 -24.83 65.83
N ILE A 2 11.51 -23.95 64.83
CA ILE A 2 12.36 -22.75 64.59
C ILE A 2 13.79 -23.19 64.22
N ALA A 3 14.42 -22.88 63.08
CA ALA A 3 14.23 -21.85 62.06
C ALA A 3 15.24 -22.10 60.90
N HIS A 4 14.98 -21.47 59.73
CA HIS A 4 15.88 -20.81 58.77
C HIS A 4 17.30 -21.39 58.52
N ALA A 5 17.82 -21.54 57.30
CA ALA A 5 18.10 -20.48 56.31
C ALA A 5 18.77 -21.14 55.08
N LEU A 6 18.33 -20.82 53.87
CA LEU A 6 19.03 -19.98 52.87
C LEU A 6 20.24 -20.61 52.16
N GLY A 7 20.19 -20.54 50.83
CA GLY A 7 21.37 -20.27 50.03
C GLY A 7 21.92 -21.43 49.21
N MET A 8 21.21 -21.83 48.15
CA MET A 8 21.89 -22.41 46.98
C MET A 8 21.97 -21.31 45.92
N THR A 9 23.16 -20.71 45.88
CA THR A 9 23.58 -19.66 44.98
C THR A 9 23.52 -20.15 43.54
N ASN A 10 22.73 -19.47 42.71
CA ASN A 10 22.87 -19.54 41.26
C ASN A 10 24.24 -19.00 40.88
N ALA A 11 25.25 -19.87 40.86
CA ALA A 11 26.47 -19.66 40.13
C ALA A 11 26.13 -19.75 38.64
N THR A 12 25.56 -18.67 38.08
CA THR A 12 25.56 -18.47 36.63
C THR A 12 27.01 -18.26 36.22
N ALA A 13 27.68 -19.37 35.92
CA ALA A 13 28.82 -19.38 35.02
C ALA A 13 28.46 -18.48 33.83
N GLY A 14 29.26 -17.43 33.61
CA GLY A 14 29.00 -16.45 32.57
C GLY A 14 28.95 -17.15 31.22
N ALA A 15 27.73 -17.47 30.75
CA ALA A 15 27.53 -18.05 29.45
C ALA A 15 28.19 -17.15 28.42
N GLU A 16 29.15 -17.71 27.68
CA GLU A 16 29.83 -17.00 26.61
C GLU A 16 28.79 -16.53 25.60
N ALA A 17 28.68 -15.22 25.43
CA ALA A 17 27.74 -14.60 24.51
C ALA A 17 28.48 -14.15 23.26
N VAL A 18 27.89 -14.36 22.09
CA VAL A 18 28.44 -13.87 20.82
C VAL A 18 27.93 -12.45 20.57
N CYS A 19 28.85 -11.52 20.30
CA CYS A 19 28.46 -10.16 19.95
C CYS A 19 27.84 -10.12 18.55
N PRO A 20 26.59 -9.66 18.38
CA PRO A 20 25.91 -9.64 17.08
C PRO A 20 26.49 -8.61 16.09
N ARG A 21 27.52 -7.85 16.50
CA ARG A 21 28.15 -6.83 15.64
C ARG A 21 29.53 -7.22 15.13
N CYS A 22 30.41 -7.71 15.99
CA CYS A 22 31.78 -8.11 15.62
C CYS A 22 31.95 -9.62 15.51
N GLY A 23 31.02 -10.42 16.04
CA GLY A 23 31.12 -11.89 16.04
C GLY A 23 31.99 -12.45 17.17
N ASP A 24 32.66 -11.60 17.95
CA ASP A 24 33.51 -12.07 19.06
C ASP A 24 32.68 -12.65 20.20
N THR A 25 33.19 -13.72 20.81
CA THR A 25 32.69 -14.26 22.07
C THR A 25 33.14 -13.37 23.23
N PHE A 26 32.22 -13.07 24.14
CA PHE A 26 32.52 -12.28 25.33
C PHE A 26 31.74 -12.80 26.54
N THR A 27 32.32 -12.64 27.72
CA THR A 27 31.63 -12.95 28.97
C THR A 27 30.82 -11.73 29.41
N PRO A 28 29.48 -11.80 29.43
CA PRO A 28 28.65 -10.67 29.82
C PRO A 28 28.85 -10.34 31.30
N LYS A 29 29.13 -9.07 31.62
CA LYS A 29 29.25 -8.58 33.01
C LYS A 29 27.89 -8.34 33.67
N ARG A 30 26.81 -8.29 32.87
CA ARG A 30 25.43 -8.07 33.31
C ARG A 30 24.53 -9.01 32.51
N THR A 31 23.47 -9.52 33.13
CA THR A 31 22.50 -10.45 32.50
C THR A 31 21.93 -9.95 31.17
N ASN A 32 21.78 -8.63 31.00
CA ASN A 32 21.22 -8.02 29.79
C ASN A 32 22.27 -7.47 28.80
N GLN A 33 23.56 -7.78 28.99
CA GLN A 33 24.61 -7.28 28.11
C GLN A 33 24.64 -8.06 26.80
N ARG A 34 24.16 -7.44 25.71
CA ARG A 34 24.12 -8.03 24.35
C ARG A 34 25.33 -7.75 23.47
N TYR A 35 26.22 -6.85 23.89
CA TYR A 35 27.37 -6.41 23.08
C TYR A 35 28.65 -6.50 23.92
N CYS A 36 29.74 -6.92 23.29
CA CYS A 36 31.04 -7.06 23.94
C CYS A 36 31.53 -5.72 24.54
N ILE A 37 31.39 -4.62 23.80
CA ILE A 37 31.85 -3.29 24.19
C ILE A 37 30.87 -2.17 23.78
N ARG A 38 31.03 -1.01 24.42
CA ARG A 38 30.18 0.18 24.20
C ARG A 38 30.25 0.69 22.75
N SER A 39 31.36 0.48 22.03
CA SER A 39 31.48 0.85 20.61
C SER A 39 30.57 -0.02 19.72
N CYS A 40 30.54 -1.33 19.95
CA CYS A 40 29.64 -2.27 19.27
C CYS A 40 28.17 -1.96 19.55
N GLN A 41 27.81 -1.65 20.81
CA GLN A 41 26.48 -1.17 21.19
C GLN A 41 26.13 0.15 20.47
N LYS A 42 27.04 1.13 20.47
CA LYS A 42 26.84 2.42 19.79
C LYS A 42 26.75 2.26 18.27
N ALA A 43 27.45 1.30 17.66
CA ALA A 43 27.39 1.05 16.23
C ALA A 43 26.04 0.43 15.83
N ALA A 44 25.57 -0.57 16.60
CA ALA A 44 24.27 -1.18 16.37
C ALA A 44 23.11 -0.19 16.57
N THR A 45 23.18 0.64 17.61
CA THR A 45 22.12 1.63 17.92
C THR A 45 22.18 2.87 17.02
N ARG A 46 23.35 3.28 16.52
CA ARG A 46 23.46 4.40 15.56
C ARG A 46 22.71 4.10 14.26
N ASN A 47 22.78 2.87 13.76
CA ASN A 47 22.03 2.47 12.57
C ASN A 47 20.53 2.29 12.85
N ALA A 48 20.15 1.80 14.03
CA ALA A 48 18.73 1.68 14.40
C ALA A 48 18.02 3.03 14.60
N LYS A 49 18.74 4.07 15.07
CA LYS A 49 18.21 5.45 15.19
C LYS A 49 18.23 6.23 13.89
N ARG A 50 19.03 5.81 12.92
CA ARG A 50 18.87 6.22 11.52
C ARG A 50 17.64 5.49 10.97
N ARG A 51 16.43 5.93 11.38
CA ARG A 51 15.32 5.94 10.41
C ARG A 51 15.90 6.50 9.12
N PRO A 52 15.57 5.97 7.92
CA PRO A 52 16.00 6.59 6.69
C PRO A 52 15.68 8.07 6.83
N GLN A 53 16.72 8.88 6.98
CA GLN A 53 16.63 10.32 6.94
C GLN A 53 15.85 10.56 5.65
N ARG A 54 14.77 11.35 5.68
CA ARG A 54 14.08 11.73 4.46
C ARG A 54 15.12 12.46 3.60
N VAL A 55 15.87 11.70 2.81
CA VAL A 55 16.78 12.20 1.80
C VAL A 55 15.83 12.87 0.83
N ASP A 56 15.94 14.19 0.76
CA ASP A 56 15.25 15.08 -0.16
C ASP A 56 13.79 15.48 0.17
N CYS A 57 13.58 16.12 1.33
CA CYS A 57 12.54 17.17 1.39
C CYS A 57 13.13 18.52 0.94
N SER A 58 13.72 18.58 -0.26
CA SER A 58 14.00 19.88 -0.86
C SER A 58 12.68 20.61 -1.09
N ALA A 59 12.64 21.94 -0.93
CA ALA A 59 11.43 22.72 -1.20
C ALA A 59 10.89 22.48 -2.62
N ALA A 60 11.76 22.06 -3.56
CA ALA A 60 11.36 21.65 -4.90
C ALA A 60 10.64 20.28 -4.92
N ALA A 61 11.13 19.29 -4.16
CA ALA A 61 10.46 17.99 -4.03
C ALA A 61 9.08 18.13 -3.37
N GLN A 62 8.99 18.96 -2.32
CA GLN A 62 7.73 19.27 -1.67
C GLN A 62 6.74 19.97 -2.62
N ARG A 63 7.19 21.00 -3.36
CA ARG A 63 6.35 21.66 -4.39
C ARG A 63 5.86 20.70 -5.47
N ARG A 64 6.70 19.76 -5.92
CA ARG A 64 6.29 18.71 -6.87
C ARG A 64 5.24 17.79 -6.26
N GLN A 65 5.38 17.39 -5.01
CA GLN A 65 4.40 16.55 -4.30
C GLN A 65 3.07 17.28 -4.11
N GLU A 66 3.10 18.55 -3.71
CA GLU A 66 1.91 19.40 -3.59
C GLU A 66 1.20 19.58 -4.92
N GLY A 67 1.94 19.80 -6.01
CA GLY A 67 1.40 19.89 -7.36
C GLY A 67 0.69 18.60 -7.78
N ARG A 68 1.28 17.43 -7.52
CA ARG A 68 0.64 16.13 -7.76
C ARG A 68 -0.62 15.95 -6.93
N GLY A 69 -0.58 16.29 -5.64
CA GLY A 69 -1.72 16.21 -4.74
C GLY A 69 -2.89 17.10 -5.21
N LYS A 70 -2.61 18.33 -5.65
CA LYS A 70 -3.63 19.24 -6.22
C LYS A 70 -4.27 18.64 -7.47
N ARG A 71 -3.50 18.05 -8.38
CA ARG A 71 -4.02 17.43 -9.61
C ARG A 71 -4.89 16.21 -9.32
N ILE A 72 -4.46 15.32 -8.41
CA ILE A 72 -5.29 14.16 -8.00
C ILE A 72 -6.60 14.60 -7.35
N ARG A 73 -6.56 15.63 -6.49
CA ARG A 73 -7.79 16.20 -5.91
C ARG A 73 -8.70 16.77 -6.99
N GLY A 74 -8.15 17.50 -7.96
CA GLY A 74 -8.92 18.04 -9.10
C GLY A 74 -9.60 16.93 -9.92
N LEU A 75 -8.87 15.85 -10.25
CA LEU A 75 -9.45 14.70 -10.95
C LEU A 75 -10.52 13.98 -10.13
N SER A 76 -10.30 13.85 -8.81
CA SER A 76 -11.29 13.26 -7.91
C SER A 76 -12.55 14.13 -7.87
N HIS A 77 -12.40 15.46 -7.75
CA HIS A 77 -13.52 16.40 -7.79
C HIS A 77 -14.33 16.28 -9.09
N ALA A 78 -13.65 16.34 -10.24
CA ALA A 78 -14.29 16.20 -11.55
C ALA A 78 -15.04 14.88 -11.69
N PHE A 79 -14.47 13.77 -11.21
CA PHE A 79 -15.14 12.47 -11.21
C PHE A 79 -16.43 12.48 -10.37
N TYR A 80 -16.41 13.08 -9.18
CA TYR A 80 -17.57 13.11 -8.31
C TYR A 80 -18.65 14.11 -8.75
N GLU A 81 -18.27 15.16 -9.48
CA GLU A 81 -19.20 16.07 -10.16
C GLU A 81 -19.83 15.44 -11.41
N THR A 82 -19.15 14.47 -12.01
CA THR A 82 -19.67 13.74 -13.17
C THR A 82 -20.91 12.92 -12.75
N PRO A 83 -22.04 13.05 -13.47
CA PRO A 83 -23.24 12.28 -13.17
C PRO A 83 -22.95 10.77 -13.23
N PRO A 84 -23.60 9.93 -12.41
CA PRO A 84 -23.32 8.50 -12.32
C PRO A 84 -23.28 7.77 -13.68
N ALA A 85 -24.21 8.11 -14.59
CA ALA A 85 -24.28 7.53 -15.94
C ALA A 85 -23.00 7.71 -16.77
N TYR A 86 -22.21 8.77 -16.52
CA TYR A 86 -21.01 9.10 -17.30
C TYR A 86 -19.70 8.78 -16.57
N ARG A 87 -19.75 8.21 -15.37
CA ARG A 87 -18.55 7.93 -14.57
C ARG A 87 -17.68 6.83 -15.17
N ALA A 88 -18.28 5.81 -15.77
CA ALA A 88 -17.53 4.76 -16.46
C ALA A 88 -16.74 5.36 -17.65
N GLU A 89 -17.42 6.14 -18.49
CA GLU A 89 -16.81 6.82 -19.63
C GLU A 89 -15.67 7.77 -19.19
N PHE A 90 -15.85 8.48 -18.07
CA PHE A 90 -14.79 9.31 -17.49
C PHE A 90 -13.54 8.49 -17.15
N LEU A 91 -13.71 7.30 -16.55
CA LEU A 91 -12.59 6.43 -16.19
C LEU A 91 -11.92 5.84 -17.43
N GLU A 92 -12.67 5.46 -18.46
CA GLU A 92 -12.12 4.98 -19.73
C GLU A 92 -11.28 6.05 -20.42
N ARG A 93 -11.80 7.28 -20.50
CA ARG A 93 -11.05 8.44 -21.01
C ARG A 93 -9.77 8.66 -20.21
N LEU A 94 -9.82 8.53 -18.89
CA LEU A 94 -8.67 8.65 -18.02
C LEU A 94 -7.62 7.55 -18.28
N ILE A 95 -8.04 6.31 -18.56
CA ILE A 95 -7.13 5.22 -18.95
C ILE A 95 -6.47 5.52 -20.29
N VAL A 96 -7.23 5.94 -21.29
CA VAL A 96 -6.70 6.32 -22.60
C VAL A 96 -5.68 7.45 -22.46
N GLU A 97 -5.97 8.46 -21.65
CA GLU A 97 -5.06 9.56 -21.37
C GLU A 97 -3.80 9.08 -20.63
N ALA A 98 -3.93 8.23 -19.62
CA ALA A 98 -2.81 7.66 -18.88
C ALA A 98 -1.90 6.79 -19.77
N ARG A 99 -2.46 6.08 -20.75
CA ARG A 99 -1.66 5.32 -21.73
C ARG A 99 -0.83 6.26 -22.61
N ARG A 100 -1.41 7.39 -23.01
CA ARG A 100 -0.74 8.43 -23.84
C ARG A 100 0.29 9.25 -23.06
N LEU A 101 -0.05 9.71 -21.85
CA LEU A 101 0.73 10.64 -21.06
C LEU A 101 1.36 9.96 -19.83
N ALA A 102 2.68 9.84 -19.83
CA ALA A 102 3.42 9.24 -18.72
C ALA A 102 3.24 9.97 -17.39
N GLU A 103 2.96 11.28 -17.43
CA GLU A 103 2.69 12.06 -16.21
C GLU A 103 1.36 11.66 -15.59
N THR A 104 0.28 11.62 -16.37
CA THR A 104 -1.05 11.17 -15.93
C THR A 104 -1.00 9.74 -15.41
N ARG A 105 -0.27 8.84 -16.11
CA ARG A 105 0.00 7.48 -15.62
C ARG A 105 0.62 7.47 -14.24
N ARG A 106 1.78 8.11 -14.08
CA ARG A 106 2.50 8.19 -12.80
C ARG A 106 1.63 8.79 -11.69
N LEU A 107 0.72 9.71 -12.04
CA LEU A 107 -0.18 10.35 -11.11
C LEU A 107 -1.24 9.36 -10.60
N VAL A 108 -1.97 8.69 -11.50
CA VAL A 108 -3.10 7.80 -11.14
C VAL A 108 -2.67 6.42 -10.68
N THR A 109 -1.44 5.99 -11.00
CA THR A 109 -0.89 4.70 -10.56
C THR A 109 0.11 4.85 -9.42
N ALA A 110 0.23 6.03 -8.80
CA ALA A 110 1.15 6.24 -7.70
C ALA A 110 0.73 5.40 -6.50
N ARG A 111 1.70 4.61 -6.00
CA ARG A 111 1.49 3.65 -4.92
C ARG A 111 1.01 4.29 -3.62
N GLU A 112 1.30 5.57 -3.43
CA GLU A 112 0.81 6.38 -2.30
C GLU A 112 -0.71 6.46 -2.27
N TYR A 113 -1.35 6.69 -3.43
CA TYR A 113 -2.81 6.83 -3.53
C TYR A 113 -3.54 5.49 -3.66
N LEU A 114 -2.85 4.44 -4.13
CA LEU A 114 -3.42 3.10 -4.22
C LEU A 114 -3.46 2.38 -2.86
N ARG A 115 -2.47 2.66 -1.99
CA ARG A 115 -2.35 2.02 -0.67
C ARG A 115 -3.20 2.66 0.41
N SER A 116 -3.44 3.96 0.29
CA SER A 116 -4.34 4.63 1.21
C SER A 116 -5.77 4.38 0.73
N TRP A 117 -6.56 3.72 1.58
CA TRP A 117 -8.00 4.00 1.65
C TRP A 117 -8.23 5.41 2.25
N GLY A 118 -7.29 6.31 1.97
CA GLY A 118 -7.25 7.67 2.45
C GLY A 118 -8.43 8.36 1.82
N ARG A 119 -9.42 8.60 2.66
CA ARG A 119 -10.52 9.47 2.31
C ARG A 119 -9.99 10.89 2.34
N ASP A 120 -10.43 11.69 1.38
CA ASP A 120 -10.15 13.12 1.40
C ASP A 120 -10.70 13.72 2.71
N GLU A 121 -9.85 14.44 3.45
CA GLU A 121 -10.10 14.86 4.83
C GLU A 121 -11.35 15.75 4.98
N GLY A 122 -11.80 16.39 3.89
CA GLY A 122 -13.01 17.22 3.88
C GLY A 122 -14.28 16.50 3.39
N THR A 123 -14.17 15.59 2.43
CA THR A 123 -15.34 15.01 1.75
C THR A 123 -15.63 13.57 2.14
N GLY A 124 -14.69 12.87 2.78
CA GLY A 124 -14.83 11.45 3.09
C GLY A 124 -14.77 10.53 1.86
N ARG A 125 -14.51 11.09 0.68
CA ARG A 125 -14.53 10.40 -0.62
C ARG A 125 -13.19 9.75 -0.94
N LEU A 126 -13.23 8.67 -1.73
CA LEU A 126 -12.03 7.96 -2.15
C LEU A 126 -11.28 8.75 -3.23
N HIS A 127 -9.96 8.60 -3.27
CA HIS A 127 -9.17 9.13 -4.37
C HIS A 127 -9.49 8.44 -5.68
N ILE A 128 -9.51 9.21 -6.78
CA ILE A 128 -9.74 8.70 -8.13
C ILE A 128 -8.81 7.55 -8.52
N ALA A 129 -7.56 7.55 -8.03
CA ALA A 129 -6.61 6.46 -8.26
C ALA A 129 -7.13 5.11 -7.72
N HIS A 130 -7.77 5.13 -6.55
CA HIS A 130 -8.34 3.93 -5.95
C HIS A 130 -9.59 3.47 -6.69
N VAL A 131 -10.47 4.42 -7.04
CA VAL A 131 -11.67 4.16 -7.85
C VAL A 131 -11.28 3.55 -9.19
N LEU A 132 -10.25 4.10 -9.85
CA LEU A 132 -9.73 3.60 -11.11
C LEU A 132 -9.15 2.18 -10.97
N ASP A 133 -8.39 1.91 -9.91
CA ASP A 133 -7.85 0.58 -9.66
C ASP A 133 -8.93 -0.47 -9.41
N HIS A 134 -10.01 -0.09 -8.74
CA HIS A 134 -11.19 -0.94 -8.58
C HIS A 134 -11.90 -1.15 -9.91
N TYR A 135 -12.15 -0.09 -10.67
CA TYR A 135 -12.77 -0.18 -12.00
C TYR A 135 -11.97 -1.09 -12.93
N CYS A 136 -10.64 -0.95 -12.98
CA CYS A 136 -9.82 -1.81 -13.82
C CYS A 136 -9.85 -3.28 -13.40
N GLN A 137 -9.94 -3.56 -12.10
CA GLN A 137 -10.05 -4.92 -11.59
C GLN A 137 -11.38 -5.55 -11.94
N GLU A 138 -12.46 -4.79 -11.85
CA GLU A 138 -13.81 -5.28 -12.15
C GLU A 138 -14.03 -5.47 -13.65
N VAL A 139 -13.64 -4.49 -14.47
CA VAL A 139 -13.94 -4.48 -15.92
C VAL A 139 -12.92 -5.27 -16.73
N TYR A 140 -11.62 -5.04 -16.49
CA TYR A 140 -10.54 -5.65 -17.26
C TYR A 140 -9.89 -6.86 -16.57
N GLY A 141 -10.16 -7.09 -15.28
CA GLY A 141 -9.41 -8.07 -14.49
C GLY A 141 -7.96 -7.67 -14.25
N LEU A 142 -7.61 -6.39 -14.46
CA LEU A 142 -6.25 -5.87 -14.40
C LEU A 142 -6.11 -4.82 -13.30
N ARG A 143 -4.89 -4.62 -12.80
CA ARG A 143 -4.59 -3.47 -11.93
C ARG A 143 -4.54 -2.19 -12.76
N SER A 144 -4.81 -1.05 -12.12
CA SER A 144 -4.71 0.27 -12.76
C SER A 144 -3.35 0.52 -13.42
N TYR A 145 -2.25 0.08 -12.81
CA TYR A 145 -0.91 0.22 -13.39
C TYR A 145 -0.67 -0.68 -14.61
N GLU A 146 -1.40 -1.79 -14.72
CA GLU A 146 -1.33 -2.72 -15.86
C GLU A 146 -2.17 -2.16 -17.01
N ALA A 147 -3.41 -1.77 -16.73
CA ALA A 147 -4.30 -1.16 -17.72
C ALA A 147 -3.75 0.16 -18.29
N ALA A 148 -3.08 0.97 -17.45
CA ALA A 148 -2.45 2.22 -17.90
C ALA A 148 -1.12 2.01 -18.65
N ASN A 149 -0.52 0.82 -18.61
CA ASN A 149 0.72 0.55 -19.33
C ASN A 149 0.42 0.36 -20.83
N PRO A 150 0.99 1.19 -21.74
CA PRO A 150 0.72 1.10 -23.18
C PRO A 150 1.10 -0.25 -23.80
N GLU A 151 2.02 -1.00 -23.19
CA GLU A 151 2.44 -2.33 -23.66
C GLU A 151 1.44 -3.43 -23.29
N THR A 152 0.59 -3.20 -22.29
CA THR A 152 -0.43 -4.16 -21.88
C THR A 152 -1.57 -4.14 -22.88
N VAL A 153 -1.92 -5.33 -23.39
CA VAL A 153 -3.14 -5.54 -24.18
C VAL A 153 -4.34 -5.51 -23.23
N ILE A 154 -5.25 -4.57 -23.48
CA ILE A 154 -6.53 -4.51 -22.79
C ILE A 154 -7.48 -5.50 -23.49
N PRO A 155 -8.24 -6.32 -22.76
CA PRO A 155 -9.25 -7.20 -23.36
C PRO A 155 -10.19 -6.43 -24.29
N ALA A 156 -10.62 -7.07 -25.38
CA ALA A 156 -11.59 -6.48 -26.29
C ALA A 156 -12.93 -6.26 -25.58
N GLU A 157 -13.75 -5.35 -26.10
CA GLU A 157 -15.05 -4.98 -25.51
C GLU A 157 -15.94 -6.20 -25.23
N ASP A 158 -15.91 -7.19 -26.13
CA ASP A 158 -16.65 -8.45 -26.04
C ASP A 158 -16.23 -9.34 -24.86
N ASP A 159 -15.00 -9.16 -24.36
CA ASP A 159 -14.42 -9.92 -23.23
C ASP A 159 -14.55 -9.16 -21.89
N LEU A 160 -15.06 -7.93 -21.91
CA LEU A 160 -15.16 -7.11 -20.71
C LEU A 160 -16.28 -7.60 -19.80
N ALA A 161 -15.95 -7.66 -18.51
CA ALA A 161 -16.95 -7.86 -17.47
C ALA A 161 -17.66 -6.52 -17.22
N PHE A 162 -18.48 -6.06 -18.16
CA PHE A 162 -19.33 -4.90 -17.93
C PHE A 162 -20.35 -5.21 -16.82
N PRO A 163 -20.56 -4.27 -15.89
CA PRO A 163 -21.89 -3.96 -15.44
C PRO A 163 -22.43 -2.80 -16.28
N ALA A 164 -23.68 -2.93 -16.73
CA ALA A 164 -24.52 -1.78 -16.91
C ALA A 164 -24.42 -0.94 -15.63
N GLU A 165 -23.99 0.32 -15.78
CA GLU A 165 -23.92 1.35 -14.72
C GLU A 165 -22.88 1.06 -13.62
N TYR A 166 -21.64 1.56 -13.80
CA TYR A 166 -20.66 1.65 -12.71
C TYR A 166 -21.12 2.72 -11.70
N PHE A 167 -21.81 2.30 -10.65
CA PHE A 167 -22.33 3.17 -9.60
C PHE A 167 -21.26 3.76 -8.63
N GLY A 168 -19.99 3.42 -8.82
CA GLY A 168 -18.89 3.89 -7.98
C GLY A 168 -18.88 3.24 -6.59
N PRO A 169 -17.90 3.58 -5.75
CA PRO A 169 -17.71 2.95 -4.43
C PRO A 169 -18.79 3.31 -3.40
N ASP A 170 -19.63 4.31 -3.68
CA ASP A 170 -20.62 4.85 -2.75
C ASP A 170 -22.04 4.31 -2.99
N GLN A 171 -22.26 3.56 -4.07
CA GLN A 171 -23.49 2.81 -4.34
C GLN A 171 -23.11 1.40 -4.77
N PRO A 172 -23.33 0.37 -3.94
CA PRO A 172 -23.12 -1.00 -4.38
C PRO A 172 -24.05 -1.27 -5.58
N PRO A 173 -23.60 -2.03 -6.60
CA PRO A 173 -24.46 -2.39 -7.71
C PRO A 173 -25.66 -3.17 -7.17
N ILE A 174 -26.85 -2.61 -7.32
CA ILE A 174 -28.11 -3.30 -7.06
C ILE A 174 -28.49 -3.92 -8.41
N TYR A 175 -28.28 -5.22 -8.56
CA TYR A 175 -28.84 -5.95 -9.71
C TYR A 175 -30.38 -5.97 -9.59
N GLU A 176 -31.08 -6.27 -10.69
CA GLU A 176 -32.54 -6.37 -10.71
C GLU A 176 -33.12 -7.33 -9.64
N ASP A 177 -32.30 -8.22 -9.09
CA ASP A 177 -32.66 -9.17 -8.03
C ASP A 177 -32.47 -8.64 -6.58
N GLY A 178 -31.98 -7.41 -6.40
CA GLY A 178 -31.80 -6.77 -5.09
C GLY A 178 -30.69 -7.36 -4.22
N SER A 179 -29.83 -8.24 -4.74
CA SER A 179 -28.82 -8.93 -3.93
C SER A 179 -27.48 -8.17 -3.84
N LEU A 180 -27.03 -7.91 -2.60
CA LEU A 180 -25.70 -7.37 -2.28
C LEU A 180 -24.66 -8.50 -2.21
N ASN A 181 -24.46 -9.25 -3.29
CA ASN A 181 -23.43 -10.27 -3.31
C ASN A 181 -22.21 -9.78 -4.09
N ARG A 182 -21.02 -9.97 -3.50
CA ARG A 182 -19.75 -9.95 -4.24
C ARG A 182 -19.96 -10.83 -5.47
N ARG A 183 -19.97 -10.23 -6.66
CA ARG A 183 -20.03 -11.02 -7.90
C ARG A 183 -18.92 -12.08 -7.80
N PRO A 184 -19.23 -13.37 -8.03
CA PRO A 184 -18.19 -14.33 -8.33
C PRO A 184 -17.57 -13.89 -9.65
N CYS A 185 -16.50 -13.10 -9.56
CA CYS A 185 -15.73 -12.68 -10.68
C CYS A 185 -15.15 -13.93 -11.35
N SER A 186 -15.34 -14.09 -12.66
CA SER A 186 -14.92 -15.29 -13.40
C SER A 186 -13.41 -15.56 -13.27
N TRP A 187 -12.62 -14.55 -12.91
CA TRP A 187 -11.19 -14.69 -12.59
C TRP A 187 -10.93 -15.38 -11.24
N ALA A 188 -11.80 -15.22 -10.22
CA ALA A 188 -11.68 -15.98 -8.97
C ALA A 188 -11.91 -17.46 -9.22
N THR A 189 -12.83 -17.80 -10.12
CA THR A 189 -13.04 -19.18 -10.60
C THR A 189 -11.83 -19.69 -11.38
N ARG A 190 -11.24 -18.89 -12.28
CA ARG A 190 -10.01 -19.26 -13.03
C ARG A 190 -8.78 -19.46 -12.15
N LYS A 191 -8.57 -18.65 -11.10
CA LYS A 191 -7.45 -18.85 -10.14
C LYS A 191 -7.61 -20.09 -9.27
N THR A 192 -8.84 -20.51 -9.02
CA THR A 192 -9.13 -21.72 -8.24
C THR A 192 -8.96 -22.98 -9.09
N ALA A 193 -9.20 -22.90 -10.40
CA ALA A 193 -8.99 -24.00 -11.35
C ALA A 193 -7.51 -24.22 -11.76
N ALA A 194 -6.63 -23.24 -11.50
CA ALA A 194 -5.20 -23.31 -11.81
C ALA A 194 -4.31 -23.72 -10.62
N ARG A 195 -4.90 -24.30 -9.56
CA ARG A 195 -4.23 -24.82 -8.37
C ARG A 195 -4.56 -26.29 -8.19
#